data_AF-A0AB38D2Q0-F1
#
_entry.id   AF-A0AB38D2Q0-F1
#
_cell.length_a   1.000
_cell.length_b   1.000
_cell.length_c   1.000
_cell.angle_alpha   90.00
_cell.angle_beta   90.00
_cell.angle_gamma   90.00
#
_symmetry.space_group_name_H-M   'P 1'
#
loop_
_entity.id
_entity.type
_entity.pdbx_description
1 polymer ?
#
loop_
_entity_poly.entity_id
_entity_poly.type
_entity_poly.pdbx_seq_one_letter_code
_entity_poly.pdbx_strand_id
1 'polypeptide(L)' 'MSPVSGTVTVMSSYDDIATSSAFLAGRDAARTLRREGVGWGPDNGDRMCPRGLDSESEIAWLRGWRSAWE' A
#
# COMPACT_ATOMS: atom_id res chain seq x y z
N MET A 1 -22.74 -25.32 -27.63
CA MET A 1 -22.75 -24.63 -26.32
C MET A 1 -21.44 -24.96 -25.64
N SER A 2 -20.48 -24.05 -25.68
CA SER A 2 -19.15 -24.24 -25.08
C SER A 2 -19.15 -23.67 -23.66
N PRO A 3 -18.55 -24.34 -22.66
CA PRO A 3 -18.55 -23.86 -21.29
C PRO A 3 -17.67 -22.63 -21.14
N VAL A 4 -18.17 -21.69 -20.33
CA VAL A 4 -17.62 -20.37 -20.07
C VAL A 4 -16.29 -20.48 -19.34
N SER A 5 -15.21 -19.94 -19.93
CA SER A 5 -13.94 -19.67 -19.27
C SER A 5 -14.18 -18.66 -18.12
N GLY A 6 -14.29 -19.16 -16.89
CA GLY A 6 -14.64 -18.36 -15.71
C GLY A 6 -13.62 -18.47 -14.57
N THR A 7 -12.33 -18.39 -14.85
CA THR A 7 -11.27 -18.48 -13.83
C THR A 7 -10.22 -17.36 -13.91
N VAL A 8 -10.59 -16.17 -14.39
CA VAL A 8 -9.65 -15.03 -14.47
C VAL A 8 -10.31 -13.75 -13.98
N THR A 9 -10.76 -13.70 -12.72
CA THR A 9 -11.20 -12.43 -12.07
C THR A 9 -11.09 -12.44 -10.55
N VAL A 10 -10.41 -13.42 -9.95
CA VAL A 10 -10.24 -13.46 -8.49
C VAL A 10 -8.89 -12.84 -8.10
N MET A 11 -7.81 -13.23 -8.78
CA MET A 11 -6.45 -12.74 -8.51
C MET A 11 -6.36 -11.20 -8.64
N SER A 12 -6.82 -10.64 -9.77
CA SER A 12 -6.86 -9.18 -9.98
C SER A 12 -7.67 -8.41 -8.93
N SER A 13 -8.69 -9.03 -8.32
CA SER A 13 -9.52 -8.37 -7.32
C SER A 13 -8.84 -8.38 -5.95
N TYR A 14 -8.16 -9.48 -5.60
CA TYR A 14 -7.39 -9.60 -4.37
C TYR A 14 -6.13 -8.73 -4.41
N ASP A 15 -5.43 -8.68 -5.55
CA ASP A 15 -4.27 -7.81 -5.76
C ASP A 15 -4.66 -6.32 -5.61
N ASP A 16 -5.83 -5.92 -6.12
CA ASP A 16 -6.35 -4.55 -5.98
C ASP A 16 -6.70 -4.20 -4.52
N ILE A 17 -7.30 -5.15 -3.79
CA ILE A 17 -7.60 -4.99 -2.35
C ILE A 17 -6.30 -4.91 -1.54
N ALA A 18 -5.33 -5.81 -1.81
CA ALA A 18 -4.03 -5.80 -1.14
C ALA A 18 -3.31 -4.47 -1.38
N THR A 19 -3.25 -4.03 -2.63
CA THR A 19 -2.66 -2.74 -3.05
C THR A 19 -3.37 -1.56 -2.37
N SER A 20 -4.69 -1.52 -2.37
CA SER A 20 -5.49 -0.48 -1.72
C SER A 20 -5.28 -0.46 -0.20
N SER A 21 -5.23 -1.63 0.42
CA SER A 21 -5.00 -1.76 1.86
C SER A 21 -3.59 -1.31 2.26
N ALA A 22 -2.58 -1.67 1.47
CA ALA A 22 -1.20 -1.24 1.65
C ALA A 22 -1.06 0.27 1.54
N PHE A 23 -1.71 0.90 0.54
CA PHE A 23 -1.75 2.34 0.41
C PHE A 23 -2.36 3.03 1.64
N LEU A 24 -3.51 2.55 2.12
CA LEU A 24 -4.17 3.12 3.30
C LEU A 24 -3.30 2.95 4.56
N ALA A 25 -2.67 1.79 4.72
CA ALA A 25 -1.76 1.52 5.84
C ALA A 25 -0.56 2.47 5.83
N GLY A 26 0.07 2.69 4.67
CA GLY A 26 1.19 3.63 4.55
C GLY A 26 0.79 5.07 4.87
N ARG A 27 -0.40 5.49 4.41
CA ARG A 27 -0.94 6.82 4.70
C ARG A 27 -1.27 7.01 6.18
N ASP A 28 -1.84 5.99 6.82
CA ASP A 28 -2.18 6.04 8.24
C ASP A 28 -0.92 6.08 9.12
N ALA A 29 0.07 5.25 8.81
CA ALA A 29 1.38 5.26 9.48
C ALA A 29 2.04 6.64 9.38
N ALA A 30 2.05 7.23 8.18
CA ALA A 30 2.60 8.57 7.97
C ALA A 30 1.85 9.65 8.76
N ARG A 31 0.50 9.60 8.79
CA ARG A 31 -0.32 10.54 9.58
C ARG A 31 -0.07 10.43 11.08
N THR A 32 0.06 9.21 11.58
CA THR A 32 0.34 8.94 12.99
C THR A 32 1.71 9.49 13.37
N LEU A 33 2.76 9.16 12.61
CA LEU A 33 4.12 9.64 12.88
C LEU A 33 4.29 11.14 12.64
N ARG A 34 3.55 11.73 11.69
CA ARG A 34 3.47 13.18 11.51
C ARG A 34 2.88 13.87 12.74
N ARG A 35 1.87 13.26 13.37
CA ARG A 35 1.22 13.77 14.58
C ARG A 35 2.11 13.64 15.81
N GLU A 36 2.81 12.51 15.95
CA GLU A 36 3.70 12.24 17.07
C GLU A 36 4.96 13.12 17.07
N GLY A 37 5.41 13.52 15.87
CA GLY A 37 6.39 14.59 15.69
C GLY A 37 7.85 14.15 15.81
N VAL A 38 8.67 14.85 15.01
CA VAL A 38 10.14 14.83 14.91
C VAL A 38 10.74 13.67 14.10
N GLY A 39 11.52 14.03 13.06
CA GLY A 39 12.43 13.14 12.34
C GLY A 39 11.86 12.43 11.11
N TRP A 40 10.54 12.40 10.95
CA TRP A 40 9.87 11.74 9.82
C TRP A 40 9.50 12.72 8.72
N GLY A 41 9.61 12.26 7.48
CA GLY A 41 9.33 13.06 6.28
C GLY A 41 8.96 12.16 5.11
N PRO A 42 8.65 12.75 3.94
CA PRO A 42 8.16 12.02 2.77
C PRO A 42 9.14 10.95 2.26
N ASP A 43 10.44 11.12 2.49
CA ASP A 43 11.49 10.21 2.01
C ASP A 43 11.80 9.07 2.97
N ASN A 44 11.29 9.11 4.21
CA ASN A 44 11.60 8.10 5.23
C ASN A 44 10.65 6.89 5.19
N GLY A 45 9.79 6.79 4.18
CA GLY A 45 8.80 5.72 4.07
C GLY A 45 9.42 4.33 3.98
N ASP A 46 10.57 4.17 3.32
CA ASP A 46 11.25 2.87 3.18
C ASP A 46 11.62 2.23 4.53
N ARG A 47 11.94 3.05 5.53
CA ARG A 47 12.32 2.60 6.88
C ARG A 47 11.14 2.11 7.70
N MET A 48 9.95 2.58 7.35
CA MET A 48 8.69 2.30 8.06
C MET A 48 7.81 1.29 7.31
N CYS A 49 8.15 0.99 6.06
CA CYS A 49 7.43 0.03 5.25
C CYS A 49 7.59 -1.39 5.84
N PRO A 50 6.49 -2.14 6.05
CA PRO A 50 6.55 -3.52 6.49
C PRO A 50 7.43 -4.37 5.56
N ARG A 51 8.30 -5.19 6.15
CA ARG A 51 9.15 -6.12 5.39
C ARG A 51 8.33 -7.32 4.91
N GLY A 52 8.62 -7.82 3.72
CA GLY A 52 8.00 -9.03 3.18
C GLY A 52 6.68 -8.78 2.44
N LEU A 53 6.34 -7.53 2.14
CA LEU A 53 5.32 -7.20 1.15
C LEU A 53 5.80 -7.63 -0.24
N ASP A 54 4.87 -7.99 -1.11
CA ASP A 54 5.16 -8.08 -2.54
C ASP A 54 5.48 -6.67 -3.10
N SER A 55 6.11 -6.63 -4.27
CA SER A 55 6.57 -5.38 -4.88
C SER A 55 5.46 -4.35 -5.13
N GLU A 56 4.25 -4.79 -5.48
CA GLU A 56 3.15 -3.86 -5.78
C GLU A 56 2.58 -3.26 -4.50
N SER A 57 2.37 -4.09 -3.47
CA SER A 57 1.97 -3.65 -2.14
C SER A 57 3.01 -2.72 -1.50
N GLU A 58 4.31 -3.00 -1.66
CA GLU A 58 5.39 -2.12 -1.17
C GLU A 58 5.33 -0.75 -1.83
N ILE A 59 5.19 -0.70 -3.16
CA ILE A 59 5.06 0.55 -3.92
C ILE A 59 3.79 1.31 -3.48
N ALA A 60 2.67 0.61 -3.32
CA ALA A 60 1.42 1.21 -2.89
C ALA A 60 1.52 1.80 -1.49
N TRP A 61 2.16 1.09 -0.56
CA TRP A 61 2.43 1.56 0.79
C TRP A 61 3.27 2.84 0.78
N LEU A 62 4.37 2.87 0.02
CA LEU A 62 5.25 4.04 -0.08
C LEU A 62 4.55 5.26 -0.70
N ARG A 63 3.67 5.04 -1.69
CA ARG A 63 2.79 6.09 -2.23
C ARG A 63 1.82 6.61 -1.17
N GLY A 64 1.23 5.70 -0.40
CA GLY A 64 0.38 6.02 0.75
C GLY A 64 1.10 6.92 1.75
N TRP A 65 2.31 6.54 2.13
CA TRP A 65 3.18 7.31 3.02
C TRP A 65 3.38 8.74 2.51
N ARG A 66 3.86 8.89 1.26
CA ARG A 66 4.11 10.20 0.65
C ARG A 66 2.87 11.09 0.61
N SER A 67 1.70 10.52 0.33
CA SER A 67 0.42 11.25 0.23
C SER A 67 -0.02 11.94 1.53
N ALA A 68 0.55 11.59 2.69
CA ALA A 68 0.25 12.26 3.95
C ALA A 68 1.10 13.53 4.18
N TRP A 69 2.09 13.78 3.32
CA TRP A 69 3.02 14.91 3.41
C TRP A 69 2.75 16.00 2.37
N GLU A 70 2.11 15.63 1.24
CA GLU A 70 1.46 16.53 0.30
C GLU A 70 0.25 17.24 0.94
#